data_AF-A0A970GME0-F1
#
_entry.id   AF-A0A970GME0-F1
#
_cell.length_a   1.000
_cell.length_b   1.000
_cell.length_c   1.000
_cell.angle_alpha   90.00
_cell.angle_beta   90.00
_cell.angle_gamma   90.00
#
_symmetry.space_group_name_H-M   'P 1'
#
loop_
_entity.id
_entity.type
_entity.pdbx_description
1 polymer ?
#
loop_
_entity_poly.entity_id
_entity_poly.type
_entity_poly.pdbx_seq_one_letter_code
_entity_poly.pdbx_strand_id
1 'polypeptide(L)'
;VGTAFAVYEAVQKNKPLVERVVTVTGKGLQKPSNFKVRIGTPVNALIEAAGGMPADTGKVVNGGPMMGKAITNLEVPVTKGTSGILVFPSAEASRKPILNCIRCGRCATACPMGLEPYLLGALSDRKRFEDCEKERIMDCMECGSCHFICPSGRPLLDQIRVGKTQVGNLIRKRSQH
;
A
#
# COMPACT_ATOMS: atom_id res chain seq x y z
N VAL A 1 -1.39 -12.11 14.39
CA VAL A 1 -0.60 -12.04 15.64
C VAL A 1 -0.70 -10.67 16.32
N GLY A 2 -0.27 -9.57 15.71
CA GLY A 2 -0.29 -8.23 16.36
C GLY A 2 -1.66 -7.78 16.89
N THR A 3 -2.74 -8.03 16.15
CA THR A 3 -4.11 -7.71 16.60
C THR A 3 -4.53 -8.53 17.81
N ALA A 4 -4.29 -9.85 17.79
CA ALA A 4 -4.64 -10.73 18.91
C ALA A 4 -3.85 -10.36 20.19
N PHE A 5 -2.56 -10.04 20.05
CA PHE A 5 -1.75 -9.58 21.18
C PHE A 5 -2.24 -8.27 21.77
N ALA A 6 -2.61 -7.30 20.92
CA ALA A 6 -3.18 -6.03 21.37
C ALA A 6 -4.54 -6.20 22.09
N VAL A 7 -5.38 -7.13 21.62
CA VAL A 7 -6.65 -7.46 22.30
C VAL A 7 -6.38 -8.05 23.68
N TYR A 8 -5.42 -8.97 23.80
CA TYR A 8 -5.02 -9.51 25.10
C TYR A 8 -4.51 -8.42 26.05
N GLU A 9 -3.64 -7.52 25.59
CA GLU A 9 -3.16 -6.40 26.43
C GLU A 9 -4.30 -5.45 26.84
N ALA A 10 -5.24 -5.17 25.93
CA ALA A 10 -6.38 -4.32 26.24
C ALA A 10 -7.29 -4.94 27.31
N VAL A 11 -7.63 -6.22 27.19
CA VAL A 11 -8.57 -6.89 28.10
C VAL A 11 -7.90 -7.30 29.41
N GLN A 12 -6.76 -7.99 29.34
CA GLN A 12 -6.13 -8.58 30.52
C GLN A 12 -5.26 -7.57 31.29
N LYS A 13 -4.64 -6.61 30.60
CA LYS A 13 -3.71 -5.64 31.20
C LYS A 13 -4.29 -4.24 31.31
N ASN A 14 -5.54 -4.04 30.89
CA ASN A 14 -6.20 -2.73 30.79
C ASN A 14 -5.32 -1.69 30.07
N LYS A 15 -4.56 -2.15 29.08
CA LYS A 15 -3.55 -1.35 28.37
C LYS A 15 -4.06 -1.06 26.96
N PRO A 16 -4.42 0.19 26.63
CA PRO A 16 -4.84 0.54 25.29
C PRO A 16 -3.69 0.37 24.29
N LEU A 17 -4.03 0.33 22.99
CA LEU A 17 -3.03 0.23 21.92
C LEU A 17 -2.20 1.52 21.85
N VAL A 18 -1.09 1.54 22.58
CA VAL A 18 -0.17 2.69 22.69
C VAL A 18 1.18 2.44 22.01
N GLU A 19 1.46 1.19 21.65
CA GLU A 19 2.72 0.78 21.05
C GLU A 19 2.52 -0.30 19.99
N ARG A 20 3.47 -0.41 19.08
CA ARG A 20 3.43 -1.37 17.98
C ARG A 20 4.85 -1.79 17.58
N VAL A 21 4.98 -3.04 17.14
CA VAL A 21 6.20 -3.53 16.50
C VAL A 21 6.21 -3.11 15.03
N VAL A 22 7.27 -2.43 14.62
CA VAL A 22 7.49 -1.94 13.26
C VAL A 22 8.82 -2.47 12.74
N THR A 23 8.79 -3.15 11.60
CA THR A 23 10.00 -3.61 10.92
C THR A 23 10.56 -2.52 10.02
N VAL A 24 11.80 -2.11 10.24
CA VAL A 24 12.52 -1.18 9.35
C VAL A 24 13.53 -1.98 8.55
N THR A 25 13.38 -2.00 7.24
CA THR A 25 14.24 -2.81 6.35
C THR A 25 14.37 -2.16 4.98
N GLY A 26 15.33 -2.62 4.19
CA GLY A 26 15.62 -2.08 2.86
C GLY A 26 17.02 -2.46 2.40
N LYS A 27 17.25 -2.44 1.09
CA LYS A 27 18.60 -2.61 0.54
C LYS A 27 19.43 -1.37 0.90
N GLY A 28 20.67 -1.58 1.32
CA GLY A 28 21.59 -0.49 1.72
C GLY A 28 21.42 0.01 3.15
N LEU A 29 20.37 -0.42 3.88
CA LEU A 29 20.19 -0.07 5.29
C LEU A 29 21.19 -0.82 6.17
N GLN A 30 21.90 -0.12 7.05
CA GLN A 30 23.00 -0.71 7.81
C GLN A 30 22.53 -1.70 8.89
N LYS A 31 21.44 -1.38 9.61
CA LYS A 31 20.93 -2.19 10.72
C LYS A 31 19.42 -2.44 10.60
N PRO A 32 18.96 -3.24 9.61
CA PRO A 32 17.56 -3.63 9.52
C PRO A 32 17.09 -4.28 10.83
N SER A 33 16.00 -3.78 11.39
CA SER A 33 15.62 -4.08 12.78
C SER A 33 14.10 -4.06 12.97
N ASN A 34 13.64 -4.76 14.02
CA ASN A 34 12.28 -4.67 14.50
C ASN A 34 12.26 -3.79 15.75
N PHE A 35 11.51 -2.68 15.71
CA PHE A 35 11.40 -1.77 16.84
C PHE A 35 10.02 -1.85 17.46
N LYS A 36 9.97 -1.83 18.78
CA LYS A 36 8.75 -1.64 19.54
C LYS A 36 8.62 -0.17 19.90
N VAL A 37 7.75 0.56 19.20
CA VAL A 37 7.63 2.02 19.29
C VAL A 37 6.25 2.46 19.71
N ARG A 38 6.16 3.69 20.26
CA ARG A 38 4.88 4.32 20.56
C ARG A 38 4.17 4.72 19.28
N ILE A 39 2.84 4.64 19.31
CA ILE A 39 2.04 5.28 18.25
C ILE A 39 2.30 6.79 18.30
N GLY A 40 2.57 7.38 17.14
CA GLY A 40 2.97 8.79 17.03
C GLY A 40 4.47 9.00 16.81
N THR A 41 5.34 8.02 17.08
CA THR A 41 6.78 8.13 16.80
C THR A 41 7.00 8.43 15.30
N PRO A 42 7.81 9.43 14.93
CA PRO A 42 8.02 9.77 13.53
C PRO A 42 8.89 8.73 12.83
N VAL A 43 8.69 8.56 11.51
CA VAL A 43 9.39 7.53 10.72
C VAL A 43 10.88 7.82 10.59
N ASN A 44 11.32 9.09 10.56
CA ASN A 44 12.75 9.44 10.52
C ASN A 44 13.52 8.85 11.71
N ALA A 45 12.99 8.92 12.93
CA ALA A 45 13.62 8.39 14.14
C ALA A 45 13.84 6.87 14.05
N LEU A 46 12.91 6.15 13.41
CA LEU A 46 13.04 4.72 13.15
C LEU A 46 14.17 4.41 12.15
N ILE A 47 14.30 5.21 11.10
CA ILE A 47 15.34 5.05 10.08
C ILE A 47 16.72 5.39 10.65
N GLU A 48 16.82 6.46 11.42
CA GLU A 48 18.03 6.84 12.15
C GLU A 48 18.48 5.73 13.11
N ALA A 49 17.55 5.19 13.90
CA ALA A 49 17.82 4.05 14.78
C ALA A 49 18.28 2.79 14.03
N ALA A 50 17.88 2.63 12.76
CA ALA A 50 18.29 1.54 11.88
C ALA A 50 19.63 1.81 11.13
N GLY A 51 20.37 2.85 11.52
CA GLY A 51 21.67 3.18 10.93
C GLY A 51 21.65 4.30 9.89
N GLY A 52 20.57 5.09 9.85
CA GLY A 52 20.45 6.26 8.98
C GLY A 52 19.95 5.93 7.57
N MET A 53 19.62 6.98 6.82
CA MET A 53 19.13 6.85 5.46
C MET A 53 20.29 6.53 4.49
N PRO A 54 20.21 5.44 3.71
CA PRO A 54 21.18 5.18 2.64
C PRO A 54 21.18 6.30 1.59
N ALA A 55 22.35 6.69 1.11
CA ALA A 55 22.50 7.78 0.13
C ALA A 55 21.82 7.50 -1.21
N ASP A 56 21.68 6.23 -1.58
CA ASP A 56 21.05 5.78 -2.82
C ASP A 56 19.52 5.61 -2.70
N THR A 57 18.91 6.02 -1.59
CA THR A 57 17.46 5.89 -1.36
C THR A 57 16.65 6.64 -2.41
N GLY A 58 15.78 5.91 -3.13
CA GLY A 58 14.86 6.48 -4.10
C GLY A 58 13.44 6.70 -3.57
N LYS A 59 12.97 5.83 -2.67
CA LYS A 59 11.66 5.99 -2.01
C LYS A 59 11.57 5.23 -0.71
N VAL A 60 10.74 5.73 0.20
CA VAL A 60 10.38 5.06 1.46
C VAL A 60 8.91 4.67 1.41
N VAL A 61 8.60 3.44 1.80
CA VAL A 61 7.25 2.87 1.78
C VAL A 61 6.80 2.53 3.20
N ASN A 62 5.66 3.07 3.61
CA ASN A 62 4.98 2.71 4.85
C ASN A 62 4.08 1.50 4.59
N GLY A 63 4.43 0.36 5.17
CA GLY A 63 3.81 -0.95 4.95
C GLY A 63 4.75 -1.93 4.25
N GLY A 64 4.16 -2.91 3.55
CA GLY A 64 4.90 -3.90 2.77
C GLY A 64 5.23 -3.44 1.34
N PRO A 65 6.05 -4.20 0.58
CA PRO A 65 6.45 -3.85 -0.79
C PRO A 65 5.28 -3.74 -1.78
N MET A 66 4.17 -4.43 -1.49
CA MET A 66 3.01 -4.52 -2.37
C MET A 66 1.92 -3.49 -2.01
N MET A 67 1.38 -3.59 -0.79
CA MET A 67 0.26 -2.76 -0.33
C MET A 67 0.69 -1.45 0.34
N GLY A 68 1.98 -1.29 0.63
CA GLY A 68 2.50 -0.10 1.29
C GLY A 68 2.34 1.15 0.41
N LYS A 69 2.31 2.30 1.07
CA LYS A 69 2.24 3.61 0.41
C LYS A 69 3.59 4.28 0.47
N ALA A 70 4.05 4.80 -0.67
CA ALA A 70 5.22 5.66 -0.69
C ALA A 70 4.92 6.93 0.11
N ILE A 71 5.82 7.31 1.01
CA ILE A 71 5.73 8.53 1.81
C ILE A 71 6.81 9.51 1.33
N THR A 72 6.44 10.77 1.24
CA THR A 72 7.35 11.87 0.85
C THR A 72 7.89 12.63 2.06
N ASN A 73 7.09 12.73 3.12
CA ASN A 73 7.51 13.28 4.40
C ASN A 73 7.83 12.12 5.37
N LEU A 74 9.02 12.15 5.98
CA LEU A 74 9.48 11.17 6.96
C LEU A 74 9.10 11.52 8.41
N GLU A 75 8.58 12.71 8.65
CA GLU A 75 8.04 13.12 9.95
C GLU A 75 6.63 12.56 10.21
N VAL A 76 6.07 11.84 9.24
CA VAL A 76 4.77 11.18 9.41
C VAL A 76 4.81 10.21 10.60
N PRO A 77 3.74 10.18 11.41
CA PRO A 77 3.72 9.34 12.59
C PRO A 77 3.51 7.87 12.24
N VAL A 78 4.13 6.99 13.02
CA VAL A 78 3.76 5.57 13.09
C VAL A 78 2.33 5.47 13.62
N THR A 79 1.48 4.77 12.87
CA THR A 79 0.07 4.55 13.25
C THR A 79 -0.20 3.09 13.59
N LYS A 80 -1.41 2.78 14.07
CA LYS A 80 -1.86 1.38 14.26
C LYS A 80 -1.78 0.51 13.00
N GLY A 81 -1.77 1.12 11.81
CA GLY A 81 -1.65 0.43 10.52
C GLY A 81 -0.21 0.21 10.06
N THR A 82 0.76 0.91 10.64
CA THR A 82 2.16 0.81 10.26
C THR A 82 2.75 -0.49 10.79
N SER A 83 2.97 -1.45 9.91
CA SER A 83 3.63 -2.73 10.23
C SER A 83 5.11 -2.74 9.87
N GLY A 84 5.52 -1.88 8.95
CA GLY A 84 6.91 -1.79 8.52
C GLY A 84 7.19 -0.52 7.74
N ILE A 85 8.47 -0.19 7.65
CA ILE A 85 9.04 0.89 6.85
C ILE A 85 10.06 0.24 5.92
N LEU A 86 9.83 0.35 4.62
CA LEU A 86 10.66 -0.25 3.59
C LEU A 86 11.39 0.83 2.79
N VAL A 87 12.72 0.78 2.80
CA VAL A 87 13.58 1.70 2.05
C VAL A 87 13.98 1.04 0.73
N PHE A 88 13.69 1.71 -0.39
CA PHE A 88 14.05 1.24 -1.73
C PHE A 88 15.20 2.07 -2.32
N PRO A 89 16.20 1.42 -2.93
CA PRO A 89 17.24 2.11 -3.67
C PRO A 89 16.66 2.71 -4.96
N SER A 90 17.28 3.78 -5.44
CA SER A 90 16.84 4.56 -6.61
C SER A 90 16.70 3.73 -7.88
N ALA A 91 17.59 2.74 -8.07
CA ALA A 91 17.54 1.81 -9.19
C ALA A 91 16.24 0.98 -9.25
N GLU A 92 15.65 0.65 -8.09
CA GLU A 92 14.42 -0.15 -7.98
C GLU A 92 13.18 0.71 -7.68
N ALA A 93 13.38 2.00 -7.39
CA ALA A 93 12.30 2.92 -7.08
C ALA A 93 11.55 3.40 -8.33
N SER A 94 12.24 3.47 -9.47
CA SER A 94 11.73 4.05 -10.72
C SER A 94 10.53 3.29 -11.31
N ARG A 95 9.57 4.04 -11.85
CA ARG A 95 8.46 3.45 -12.60
C ARG A 95 8.93 3.13 -14.01
N LYS A 96 8.55 1.94 -14.50
CA LYS A 96 8.73 1.58 -15.91
C LYS A 96 7.96 2.56 -16.81
N PRO A 97 8.44 2.82 -18.05
CA PRO A 97 7.70 3.63 -19.00
C PRO A 97 6.33 3.01 -19.25
N ILE A 98 5.30 3.88 -19.31
CA ILE A 98 3.93 3.45 -19.57
C ILE A 98 3.79 3.24 -21.07
N LEU A 99 3.49 2.00 -21.46
CA LEU A 99 3.23 1.61 -22.84
C LEU A 99 1.75 1.31 -23.04
N ASN A 100 1.36 1.11 -24.30
CA ASN A 100 0.03 0.64 -24.63
C ASN A 100 -0.19 -0.79 -24.13
N CYS A 101 -1.41 -1.08 -23.69
CA CYS A 101 -1.79 -2.42 -23.25
C CYS A 101 -1.79 -3.38 -24.44
N ILE A 102 -0.98 -4.43 -24.36
CA ILE A 102 -0.89 -5.49 -25.38
C ILE A 102 -1.90 -6.63 -25.17
N ARG A 103 -2.85 -6.47 -24.24
CA ARG A 103 -3.92 -7.44 -23.92
C ARG A 103 -3.43 -8.86 -23.59
N CYS A 104 -2.27 -8.98 -22.96
CA CYS A 104 -1.65 -10.27 -22.61
C CYS A 104 -2.35 -11.09 -21.51
N GLY A 105 -3.42 -10.58 -20.86
CA GLY A 105 -4.16 -11.30 -19.81
C GLY A 105 -3.45 -11.48 -18.45
N ARG A 106 -2.12 -11.30 -18.35
CA ARG A 106 -1.34 -11.56 -17.12
C ARG A 106 -1.87 -10.89 -15.86
N CYS A 107 -2.42 -9.68 -15.99
CA CYS A 107 -2.98 -8.95 -14.86
C CYS A 107 -4.23 -9.61 -14.26
N ALA A 108 -5.04 -10.29 -15.07
CA ALA A 108 -6.19 -11.08 -14.61
C ALA A 108 -5.71 -12.37 -13.94
N THR A 109 -4.77 -13.09 -14.58
CA THR A 109 -4.19 -14.33 -14.04
C THR A 109 -3.51 -14.13 -12.68
N ALA A 110 -2.81 -13.01 -12.48
CA ALA A 110 -2.14 -12.70 -11.22
C ALA A 110 -3.07 -12.11 -10.15
N CYS A 111 -4.35 -11.87 -10.45
CA CYS A 111 -5.29 -11.28 -9.50
C CYS A 111 -5.78 -12.35 -8.51
N PRO A 112 -5.50 -12.22 -7.20
CA PRO A 112 -5.98 -13.21 -6.22
C PRO A 112 -7.49 -13.17 -6.01
N MET A 113 -8.14 -12.07 -6.40
CA MET A 113 -9.60 -11.91 -6.33
C MET A 113 -10.31 -12.35 -7.60
N GLY A 114 -9.59 -12.81 -8.64
CA GLY A 114 -10.18 -13.19 -9.92
C GLY A 114 -10.83 -12.05 -10.70
N LEU A 115 -10.46 -10.80 -10.40
CA LEU A 115 -10.99 -9.62 -11.10
C LEU A 115 -10.32 -9.42 -12.47
N GLU A 116 -10.84 -8.46 -13.23
CA GLU A 116 -10.26 -8.01 -14.50
C GLU A 116 -9.61 -6.61 -14.38
N PRO A 117 -8.37 -6.50 -13.83
CA PRO A 117 -7.72 -5.20 -13.61
C PRO A 117 -7.58 -4.33 -14.85
N TYR A 118 -7.40 -4.94 -16.03
CA TYR A 118 -7.29 -4.18 -17.28
C TYR A 118 -8.58 -3.44 -17.63
N LEU A 119 -9.74 -4.07 -17.37
CA LEU A 119 -11.06 -3.50 -17.58
C LEU A 119 -11.34 -2.44 -16.53
N LEU A 120 -11.20 -2.79 -15.25
CA LEU A 120 -11.41 -1.88 -14.11
C LEU A 120 -10.53 -0.63 -14.21
N GLY A 121 -9.25 -0.80 -14.58
CA GLY A 121 -8.33 0.31 -14.81
C GLY A 121 -8.81 1.22 -15.94
N ALA A 122 -9.20 0.66 -17.08
CA ALA A 122 -9.69 1.43 -18.23
C ALA A 122 -11.02 2.16 -17.96
N LEU A 123 -11.96 1.51 -17.25
CA LEU A 123 -13.23 2.13 -16.84
C LEU A 123 -12.97 3.29 -15.86
N SER A 124 -12.08 3.08 -14.89
CA SER A 124 -11.71 4.10 -13.90
C SER A 124 -11.04 5.31 -14.56
N ASP A 125 -10.14 5.07 -15.51
CA ASP A 125 -9.44 6.11 -16.29
C ASP A 125 -10.42 6.97 -17.10
N ARG A 126 -11.45 6.32 -17.66
CA ARG A 126 -12.55 6.98 -18.40
C ARG A 126 -13.66 7.53 -17.51
N LYS A 127 -13.48 7.50 -16.18
CA LYS A 127 -14.47 7.96 -15.19
C LYS A 127 -15.84 7.28 -15.29
N ARG A 128 -15.91 6.05 -15.83
CA ARG A 128 -17.14 5.25 -15.94
C ARG A 128 -17.41 4.51 -14.64
N PHE A 129 -17.64 5.26 -13.56
CA PHE A 129 -17.68 4.71 -12.20
C PHE A 129 -18.88 3.78 -11.95
N GLU A 130 -20.02 4.02 -12.58
CA GLU A 130 -21.17 3.10 -12.48
C GLU A 130 -20.86 1.73 -13.09
N ASP A 131 -20.09 1.69 -14.17
CA ASP A 131 -19.65 0.43 -14.76
C ASP A 131 -18.55 -0.21 -13.91
N CYS A 132 -17.65 0.57 -13.30
CA CYS A 132 -16.73 0.03 -12.30
C CYS A 132 -17.46 -0.65 -11.14
N GLU A 133 -18.59 -0.09 -10.68
CA GLU A 133 -19.42 -0.67 -9.64
C GLU A 133 -20.04 -2.00 -10.10
N LYS A 134 -20.59 -2.07 -11.32
CA LYS A 134 -21.10 -3.31 -11.92
C LYS A 134 -20.03 -4.39 -12.02
N GLU A 135 -18.81 -4.00 -12.38
CA GLU A 135 -17.62 -4.88 -12.44
C GLU A 135 -16.99 -5.14 -11.06
N ARG A 136 -17.71 -4.84 -9.97
CA ARG A 136 -17.31 -5.16 -8.58
C ARG A 136 -15.95 -4.60 -8.17
N ILE A 137 -15.63 -3.37 -8.58
CA ILE A 137 -14.35 -2.72 -8.22
C ILE A 137 -14.07 -2.70 -6.70
N MET A 138 -15.12 -2.72 -5.87
CA MET A 138 -15.01 -2.69 -4.42
C MET A 138 -14.37 -3.97 -3.83
N ASP A 139 -14.46 -5.10 -4.54
CA ASP A 139 -13.87 -6.38 -4.13
C ASP A 139 -12.33 -6.37 -4.24
N CYS A 140 -11.77 -5.41 -4.99
CA CYS A 140 -10.32 -5.30 -5.12
C CYS A 140 -9.66 -5.01 -3.76
N MET A 141 -8.79 -5.91 -3.29
CA MET A 141 -8.04 -5.75 -2.04
C MET A 141 -6.79 -4.85 -2.15
N GLU A 142 -6.59 -4.17 -3.28
CA GLU A 142 -5.47 -3.25 -3.53
C GLU A 142 -4.07 -3.87 -3.35
N CYS A 143 -3.91 -5.16 -3.66
CA CYS A 143 -2.65 -5.88 -3.48
C CYS A 143 -1.56 -5.49 -4.49
N GLY A 144 -1.90 -4.96 -5.66
CA GLY A 144 -0.92 -4.48 -6.64
C GLY A 144 -0.27 -5.52 -7.54
N SER A 145 -0.59 -6.81 -7.42
CA SER A 145 -0.05 -7.88 -8.26
C SER A 145 -0.22 -7.62 -9.76
N CYS A 146 -1.38 -7.05 -10.14
CA CYS A 146 -1.70 -6.68 -11.52
C CYS A 146 -0.78 -5.59 -12.08
N HIS A 147 -0.37 -4.63 -11.25
CA HIS A 147 0.53 -3.55 -11.63
C HIS A 147 1.96 -4.08 -11.80
N PHE A 148 2.41 -4.90 -10.86
CA PHE A 148 3.77 -5.45 -10.85
C PHE A 148 4.04 -6.37 -12.05
N ILE A 149 3.09 -7.22 -12.43
CA ILE A 149 3.27 -8.20 -13.52
C ILE A 149 3.10 -7.60 -14.92
N CYS A 150 2.61 -6.36 -15.04
CA CYS A 150 2.25 -5.77 -16.33
C CYS A 150 3.51 -5.49 -17.18
N PRO A 151 3.68 -6.11 -18.36
CA PRO A 151 4.84 -5.85 -19.22
C PRO A 151 4.80 -4.43 -19.81
N SER A 152 3.60 -3.87 -20.01
CA SER A 152 3.40 -2.51 -20.52
C SER A 152 3.49 -1.43 -19.43
N GLY A 153 3.84 -1.77 -18.19
CA GLY A 153 3.98 -0.80 -17.09
C GLY A 153 2.69 -0.03 -16.75
N ARG A 154 1.50 -0.57 -17.08
CA ARG A 154 0.23 0.12 -16.86
C ARG A 154 0.01 0.40 -15.37
N PRO A 155 -0.40 1.61 -14.96
CA PRO A 155 -0.64 1.97 -13.56
C PRO A 155 -1.98 1.43 -13.03
N LEU A 156 -2.24 0.14 -13.22
CA LEU A 156 -3.55 -0.48 -12.94
C LEU A 156 -4.01 -0.27 -11.50
N LEU A 157 -3.13 -0.48 -10.51
CA LEU A 157 -3.48 -0.29 -9.10
C LEU A 157 -3.87 1.16 -8.79
N ASP A 158 -3.13 2.13 -9.33
CA ASP A 158 -3.41 3.55 -9.10
C ASP A 158 -4.77 3.93 -9.70
N GLN A 159 -5.07 3.47 -10.91
CA GLN A 159 -6.35 3.70 -11.59
C GLN A 159 -7.50 3.05 -10.80
N ILE A 160 -7.33 1.81 -10.36
CA ILE A 160 -8.34 1.09 -9.58
C ILE A 160 -8.59 1.78 -8.23
N ARG A 161 -7.56 2.30 -7.55
CA ARG A 161 -7.72 3.05 -6.29
C ARG A 161 -8.58 4.30 -6.47
N VAL A 162 -8.38 5.03 -7.57
CA VAL A 162 -9.22 6.18 -7.92
C VAL A 162 -10.66 5.73 -8.15
N GLY A 163 -10.86 4.71 -8.98
CA GLY A 163 -12.19 4.16 -9.26
C GLY A 163 -12.91 3.69 -8.00
N LYS A 164 -12.23 2.92 -7.14
CA LYS A 164 -12.75 2.42 -5.87
C LYS A 164 -13.16 3.55 -4.93
N THR A 165 -12.37 4.61 -4.85
CA THR A 165 -12.70 5.80 -4.04
C THR A 165 -13.97 6.47 -4.54
N GLN A 166 -14.11 6.67 -5.85
CA GLN A 166 -15.29 7.31 -6.44
C GLN A 166 -16.55 6.45 -6.31
N VAL A 167 -16.46 5.15 -6.59
CA VAL A 167 -17.57 4.21 -6.39
C VAL A 167 -17.99 4.14 -4.93
N GLY A 168 -17.04 4.09 -4.00
CA GLY A 168 -17.35 4.14 -2.57
C GLY A 168 -18.10 5.42 -2.17
N ASN A 169 -17.76 6.57 -2.76
CA ASN A 169 -18.48 7.83 -2.54
C ASN A 169 -19.90 7.79 -3.13
N LEU A 170 -20.08 7.20 -4.32
CA LEU A 170 -21.40 7.03 -4.95
C LEU A 170 -22.32 6.15 -4.11
N ILE A 171 -21.84 5.00 -3.66
CA ILE A 171 -22.60 4.08 -2.81
C ILE A 171 -23.06 4.78 -1.52
N ARG A 172 -22.16 5.52 -0.85
CA ARG A 172 -22.50 6.26 0.38
C ARG A 172 -23.55 7.34 0.15
N LYS A 173 -23.50 8.05 -0.98
CA LYS A 173 -24.51 9.06 -1.32
C LYS A 173 -25.89 8.43 -1.53
N ARG A 174 -25.96 7.24 -2.13
CA ARG A 174 -27.23 6.52 -2.30
C ARG A 174 -27.82 6.07 -0.97
N SER A 175 -27.00 5.65 0.00
CA SER A 175 -27.46 5.21 1.33
C SER A 175 -27.94 6.33 2.27
N GLN A 176 -27.77 7.60 1.88
CA GLN A 176 -28.22 8.76 2.66
C GLN A 176 -29.61 9.26 2.25
N HIS A 177 -30.22 8.62 1.24
CA HIS A 177 -31.60 8.82 0.80
C HIS A 177 -32.40 7.54 1.09
#